data_AF-T0ZNU9-F1
#
_entry.id   AF-T0ZNU9-F1
#
_cell.length_a   1.000
_cell.length_b   1.000
_cell.length_c   1.000
_cell.angle_alpha   90.00
_cell.angle_beta   90.00
_cell.angle_gamma   90.00
#
_symmetry.space_group_name_H-M   'P 1'
#
loop_
_entity.id
_entity.type
_entity.pdbx_description
1 polymer ?
#
loop_
_entity_poly.entity_id
_entity_poly.type
_entity_poly.pdbx_seq_one_letter_code
_entity_poly.pdbx_strand_id
1 'polypeptide(L)'
;WVSEQPLGRMVALRVGARYEKDRARFAGHIRRHQKKIDKAVDLFSRIKSTGQAEEVMTVLYASRELKQAHPARELDEQQLYDYVLDWKKSWNSDEKKQTLASTIRHLVLLGWMRVQISESLSEAA
;
A
#
# COMPACT_ATOMS: atom_id res chain seq x y z
N TRP A 1 -1.35 24.38 -5.08
CA TRP A 1 -0.46 23.23 -5.36
C TRP A 1 -1.30 22.05 -5.81
N VAL A 2 -2.39 21.75 -5.09
CA VAL A 2 -3.42 20.80 -5.51
C VAL A 2 -4.75 21.56 -5.71
N SER A 3 -5.64 21.03 -6.54
CA SER A 3 -7.05 21.44 -6.66
C SER A 3 -7.96 20.25 -6.43
N GLU A 4 -9.07 20.48 -5.74
CA GLU A 4 -10.07 19.46 -5.42
C GLU A 4 -11.20 19.48 -6.45
N GLN A 5 -11.64 18.31 -6.88
CA GLN A 5 -12.77 18.15 -7.80
C GLN A 5 -13.73 17.09 -7.23
N PRO A 6 -15.01 17.41 -7.01
CA PRO A 6 -16.00 16.41 -6.63
C PRO A 6 -16.11 15.31 -7.68
N LEU A 7 -16.16 14.06 -7.23
CA LEU A 7 -16.34 12.86 -8.06
C LEU A 7 -17.38 11.97 -7.37
N GLY A 8 -18.67 12.32 -7.53
CA GLY A 8 -19.75 11.67 -6.80
C GLY A 8 -19.62 11.87 -5.29
N ARG A 9 -19.47 10.78 -4.52
CA ARG A 9 -19.21 10.82 -3.07
C ARG A 9 -17.73 10.95 -2.70
N MET A 10 -16.85 11.13 -3.68
CA MET A 10 -15.40 11.24 -3.49
C MET A 10 -14.90 12.62 -3.91
N VAL A 11 -13.67 12.94 -3.50
CA VAL A 11 -12.93 14.12 -3.96
C VAL A 11 -11.69 13.65 -4.70
N ALA A 12 -11.56 14.06 -5.96
CA ALA A 12 -10.36 13.86 -6.75
C ALA A 12 -9.38 15.02 -6.52
N LEU A 13 -8.16 14.68 -6.11
CA LEU A 13 -7.05 15.63 -6.02
C LEU A 13 -6.34 15.71 -7.39
N ARG A 14 -6.26 16.91 -7.95
CA ARG A 14 -5.53 17.20 -9.20
C ARG A 14 -4.37 18.14 -8.94
N VAL A 15 -3.32 18.01 -9.75
CA VAL A 15 -2.20 18.95 -9.72
C VAL A 15 -2.69 20.31 -10.20
N GLY A 16 -2.53 21.35 -9.38
CA GLY A 16 -2.95 22.71 -9.73
C GLY A 16 -1.82 23.47 -10.44
N ALA A 17 -2.15 24.44 -11.29
CA ALA A 17 -1.18 25.20 -12.11
C ALA A 17 -0.02 25.84 -11.31
N ARG A 18 -0.25 26.16 -10.03
CA ARG A 18 0.80 26.68 -9.14
C ARG A 18 1.92 25.66 -8.86
N TYR A 19 1.61 24.36 -8.83
CA TYR A 19 2.62 23.32 -8.65
C TYR A 19 3.65 23.35 -9.77
N GLU A 20 3.24 23.48 -11.03
CA GLU A 20 4.18 23.49 -12.16
C GLU A 20 5.20 24.64 -12.06
N LYS A 21 4.74 25.81 -11.61
CA LYS A 21 5.61 26.97 -11.36
C LYS A 21 6.54 26.74 -10.17
N ASP A 22 6.00 26.23 -9.06
CA ASP A 22 6.75 26.06 -7.82
C ASP A 22 7.71 24.83 -7.89
N ARG A 23 7.42 23.82 -8.72
CA ARG A 23 8.23 22.60 -8.86
C ARG A 23 9.69 22.91 -9.21
N ALA A 24 9.93 23.88 -10.08
CA ALA A 24 11.28 24.34 -10.44
C ALA A 24 12.03 24.90 -9.24
N ARG A 25 11.35 25.69 -8.40
CA ARG A 25 11.91 26.26 -7.16
C ARG A 25 12.32 25.17 -6.17
N PHE A 26 11.59 24.06 -6.10
CA PHE A 26 11.88 22.95 -5.20
C PHE A 26 12.68 21.81 -5.84
N ALA A 27 13.24 22.00 -7.03
CA ALA A 27 13.92 20.94 -7.77
C ALA A 27 15.06 20.26 -6.96
N GLY A 28 15.81 21.03 -6.17
CA GLY A 28 16.84 20.50 -5.28
C GLY A 28 16.28 19.57 -4.19
N HIS A 29 15.16 19.94 -3.57
CA HIS A 29 14.47 19.11 -2.58
C HIS A 29 13.85 17.86 -3.20
N ILE A 30 13.23 17.99 -4.36
CA ILE A 30 12.65 16.85 -5.11
C ILE A 30 13.76 15.85 -5.46
N ARG A 31 14.87 16.33 -6.02
CA ARG A 31 16.01 15.48 -6.39
C ARG A 31 16.59 14.74 -5.19
N ARG A 32 16.72 15.41 -4.03
CA ARG A 32 17.19 14.79 -2.79
C ARG A 32 16.31 13.60 -2.36
N HIS A 33 15.02 13.64 -2.66
CA HIS A 33 14.06 12.61 -2.28
C HIS A 33 13.60 11.72 -3.42
N GLN A 34 14.24 11.80 -4.60
CA GLN A 34 13.82 11.15 -5.84
C GLN A 34 13.53 9.66 -5.64
N LYS A 35 14.45 8.91 -5.00
CA LYS A 35 14.26 7.48 -4.73
C LYS A 35 12.99 7.15 -3.92
N LYS A 36 12.62 8.00 -2.94
CA LYS A 36 11.39 7.81 -2.14
C LYS A 36 10.15 8.18 -2.95
N ILE A 37 10.24 9.24 -3.75
CA ILE A 37 9.18 9.70 -4.65
C ILE A 37 8.89 8.61 -5.69
N ASP A 38 9.92 8.10 -6.37
CA ASP A 38 9.79 7.05 -7.39
C ASP A 38 9.16 5.79 -6.81
N LYS A 39 9.58 5.40 -5.61
CA LYS A 39 8.98 4.27 -4.90
C LYS A 39 7.48 4.50 -4.68
N ALA A 40 7.10 5.66 -4.15
CA ALA A 40 5.70 6.01 -3.96
C ALA A 40 4.92 6.01 -5.28
N VAL A 41 5.47 6.62 -6.34
CA VAL A 41 4.85 6.64 -7.67
C VAL A 41 4.64 5.22 -8.20
N ASP A 42 5.62 4.32 -8.06
CA ASP A 42 5.47 2.91 -8.46
C ASP A 42 4.28 2.25 -7.75
N LEU A 43 4.16 2.38 -6.42
CA LEU A 43 3.02 1.82 -5.67
C LEU A 43 1.69 2.41 -6.13
N PHE A 44 1.57 3.73 -6.17
CA PHE A 44 0.31 4.39 -6.53
C PHE A 44 -0.09 4.11 -7.99
N SER A 45 0.88 3.91 -8.89
CA SER A 45 0.60 3.56 -10.29
C SER A 45 0.01 2.16 -10.47
N ARG A 46 0.27 1.24 -9.52
CA ARG A 46 -0.27 -0.13 -9.52
C ARG A 46 -1.69 -0.21 -8.99
N ILE A 47 -2.11 0.74 -8.16
CA ILE A 47 -3.47 0.81 -7.61
C ILE A 47 -4.45 1.31 -8.67
N LYS A 48 -5.42 0.47 -9.06
CA LYS A 48 -6.40 0.74 -10.13
C LYS A 48 -7.79 1.09 -9.62
N SER A 49 -8.08 0.82 -8.35
CA SER A 49 -9.39 1.09 -7.74
C SER A 49 -9.25 1.50 -6.27
N THR A 50 -10.31 2.10 -5.75
CA THR A 50 -10.41 2.43 -4.31
C THR A 50 -10.41 1.19 -3.43
N GLY A 51 -11.00 0.08 -3.90
CA GLY A 51 -10.95 -1.19 -3.19
C GLY A 51 -9.53 -1.76 -3.07
N GLN A 52 -8.72 -1.64 -4.13
CA GLN A 52 -7.29 -1.99 -4.07
C GLN A 52 -6.53 -1.04 -3.14
N ALA A 53 -6.85 0.26 -3.15
CA ALA A 53 -6.25 1.22 -2.24
C ALA A 53 -6.54 0.88 -0.77
N GLU A 54 -7.78 0.51 -0.46
CA GLU A 54 -8.19 0.05 0.88
C GLU A 54 -7.42 -1.22 1.28
N GLU A 55 -7.28 -2.19 0.37
CA GLU A 55 -6.54 -3.43 0.62
C GLU A 55 -5.08 -3.16 0.96
N VAL A 56 -4.38 -2.39 0.12
CA VAL A 56 -2.98 -1.99 0.37
C VAL A 56 -2.83 -1.27 1.71
N MET A 57 -3.71 -0.30 2.00
CA MET A 57 -3.69 0.43 3.28
C MET A 57 -3.94 -0.48 4.48
N THR A 58 -4.88 -1.41 4.36
CA THR A 58 -5.23 -2.37 5.41
C THR A 58 -4.03 -3.27 5.72
N VAL A 59 -3.36 -3.80 4.70
CA VAL A 59 -2.16 -4.66 4.86
C VAL A 59 -1.00 -3.89 5.49
N LEU A 60 -0.72 -2.67 5.01
CA LEU A 60 0.34 -1.83 5.57
C LEU A 60 0.06 -1.44 7.03
N TYR A 61 -1.19 -1.16 7.38
CA TYR A 61 -1.63 -0.90 8.74
C TYR A 61 -1.43 -2.14 9.62
N ALA A 62 -1.97 -3.29 9.21
CA ALA A 62 -1.85 -4.55 9.94
C ALA A 62 -0.40 -4.96 10.21
N SER A 63 0.50 -4.81 9.21
CA SER A 63 1.93 -5.09 9.38
C SER A 63 2.58 -4.20 10.44
N ARG A 64 2.16 -2.94 10.55
CA ARG A 64 2.68 -2.00 11.57
C ARG A 64 2.14 -2.34 12.96
N GLU A 65 0.85 -2.65 13.08
CA GLU A 65 0.21 -3.04 14.34
C GLU A 65 0.88 -4.29 14.92
N LEU A 66 1.03 -5.35 14.11
CA LEU A 66 1.64 -6.61 14.55
C LEU A 66 3.09 -6.43 15.01
N LYS A 67 3.86 -5.57 14.33
CA LYS A 67 5.24 -5.24 14.74
C LYS A 67 5.31 -4.40 16.01
N GLN A 68 4.35 -3.50 16.23
CA GLN A 68 4.28 -2.73 17.47
C GLN A 68 3.89 -3.61 18.65
N ALA A 69 2.94 -4.54 18.45
CA ALA A 69 2.54 -5.51 19.46
C ALA A 69 3.66 -6.52 19.78
N HIS A 70 4.48 -6.89 18.78
CA HIS A 70 5.53 -7.89 18.93
C HIS A 70 6.87 -7.45 18.32
N PRO A 71 7.60 -6.47 18.92
CA PRO A 71 8.79 -5.86 18.30
C PRO A 71 9.96 -6.80 18.04
N ALA A 72 10.10 -7.85 18.86
CA ALA A 72 11.19 -8.82 18.77
C ALA A 72 10.85 -10.05 17.89
N ARG A 73 9.61 -10.16 17.40
CA ARG A 73 9.14 -11.31 16.62
C ARG A 73 9.31 -11.03 15.14
N GLU A 74 9.88 -11.97 14.42
CA GLU A 74 9.81 -11.95 12.96
C GLU A 74 8.38 -12.27 12.51
N LEU A 75 7.79 -11.36 11.75
CA LEU A 75 6.46 -11.51 11.17
C LEU A 75 6.60 -12.17 9.81
N ASP A 76 5.85 -13.24 9.56
CA ASP A 76 5.72 -13.88 8.24
C ASP A 76 4.43 -13.47 7.52
N GLU A 77 4.34 -13.78 6.22
CA GLU A 77 3.19 -13.43 5.38
C GLU A 77 1.88 -14.09 5.84
N GLN A 78 1.95 -15.32 6.35
CA GLN A 78 0.78 -16.09 6.80
C GLN A 78 0.15 -15.45 8.03
N GLN A 79 0.97 -15.08 9.01
CA GLN A 79 0.53 -14.39 10.21
C GLN A 79 -0.16 -13.06 9.88
N LEU A 80 0.37 -12.31 8.92
CA LEU A 80 -0.24 -11.06 8.47
C LEU A 80 -1.58 -11.31 7.76
N TYR A 81 -1.62 -12.34 6.90
CA TYR A 81 -2.82 -12.75 6.20
C TYR A 81 -3.94 -13.17 7.15
N ASP A 82 -3.64 -14.06 8.10
CA ASP A 82 -4.59 -14.56 9.09
C ASP A 82 -5.13 -13.43 9.96
N TYR A 83 -4.24 -12.51 10.39
CA TYR A 83 -4.63 -11.34 11.16
C TYR A 83 -5.61 -10.44 10.40
N VAL A 84 -5.36 -10.18 9.11
CA VAL A 84 -6.26 -9.35 8.30
C VAL A 84 -7.61 -10.02 8.11
N LEU A 85 -7.66 -11.33 7.88
CA LEU A 85 -8.92 -12.06 7.71
C LEU A 85 -9.75 -12.13 8.99
N ASP A 86 -9.11 -12.30 10.16
CA ASP A 86 -9.80 -12.27 11.45
C ASP A 86 -10.43 -10.89 11.73
N TRP A 87 -9.69 -9.83 11.40
CA TRP A 87 -10.17 -8.46 11.55
C TRP A 87 -11.28 -8.10 10.54
N LYS A 88 -11.05 -8.36 9.25
CA LYS A 88 -11.96 -8.05 8.14
C LYS A 88 -12.78 -9.28 7.76
N LYS A 89 -13.67 -9.73 8.65
CA LYS A 89 -14.49 -10.94 8.44
C LYS A 89 -15.30 -10.96 7.13
N SER A 90 -15.65 -9.81 6.58
CA SER A 90 -16.32 -9.70 5.28
C SER A 90 -15.43 -10.05 4.08
N TRP A 91 -14.12 -10.21 4.26
CA TRP A 91 -13.15 -10.57 3.22
C TRP A 91 -12.93 -12.07 3.09
N ASN A 92 -13.84 -12.88 3.65
CA ASN A 92 -13.73 -14.34 3.68
C ASN A 92 -14.14 -15.03 2.37
N SER A 93 -14.37 -14.29 1.27
CA SER A 93 -14.57 -14.90 -0.05
C SER A 93 -13.24 -15.36 -0.65
N ASP A 94 -13.27 -16.42 -1.46
CA ASP A 94 -12.07 -17.01 -2.05
C ASP A 94 -11.33 -16.02 -2.95
N GLU A 95 -12.07 -15.23 -3.73
CA GLU A 95 -11.51 -14.17 -4.57
C GLU A 95 -10.75 -13.13 -3.72
N LYS A 96 -11.35 -12.69 -2.60
CA LYS A 96 -10.75 -11.66 -1.74
C LYS A 96 -9.54 -12.17 -0.97
N LYS A 97 -9.57 -13.44 -0.58
CA LYS A 97 -8.42 -14.15 -0.01
C LYS A 97 -7.25 -14.19 -0.98
N GLN A 98 -7.51 -14.51 -2.25
CA GLN A 98 -6.46 -14.52 -3.28
C GLN A 98 -5.88 -13.11 -3.52
N THR A 99 -6.72 -12.08 -3.65
CA THR A 99 -6.21 -10.71 -3.82
C THR A 99 -5.42 -10.24 -2.61
N LEU A 100 -5.87 -10.55 -1.40
CA LEU A 100 -5.14 -10.24 -0.16
C LEU A 100 -3.76 -10.89 -0.13
N ALA A 101 -3.68 -12.19 -0.45
CA ALA A 101 -2.41 -12.91 -0.47
C ALA A 101 -1.43 -12.31 -1.50
N SER A 102 -1.92 -12.03 -2.73
CA SER A 102 -1.12 -11.37 -3.77
C SER A 102 -0.67 -9.97 -3.36
N THR A 103 -1.55 -9.17 -2.74
CA THR A 103 -1.20 -7.82 -2.25
C THR A 103 -0.15 -7.87 -1.16
N ILE A 104 -0.24 -8.83 -0.23
CA ILE A 104 0.79 -9.05 0.79
C ILE A 104 2.13 -9.35 0.11
N ARG A 105 2.19 -10.36 -0.75
CA ARG A 105 3.41 -10.77 -1.46
C ARG A 105 4.03 -9.62 -2.25
N HIS A 106 3.21 -8.89 -3.03
CA HIS A 106 3.68 -7.73 -3.80
C HIS A 106 4.31 -6.65 -2.91
N LEU A 107 3.68 -6.33 -1.78
CA LEU A 107 4.20 -5.31 -0.86
C LEU A 107 5.50 -5.76 -0.18
N VAL A 108 5.68 -7.06 0.08
CA VAL A 108 6.95 -7.62 0.57
C VAL A 108 8.03 -7.51 -0.51
N LEU A 109 7.76 -7.99 -1.73
CA LEU A 109 8.73 -8.00 -2.83
C LEU A 109 9.16 -6.58 -3.27
N LEU A 110 8.23 -5.61 -3.24
CA LEU A 110 8.54 -4.20 -3.49
C LEU A 110 9.20 -3.50 -2.29
N GLY A 111 9.44 -4.22 -1.19
CA GLY A 111 10.09 -3.76 0.03
C GLY A 111 9.30 -2.68 0.77
N TRP A 112 7.97 -2.65 0.63
CA TRP A 112 7.10 -1.73 1.37
C TRP A 112 6.92 -2.12 2.82
N MET A 113 7.11 -3.40 3.13
CA MET A 113 7.11 -3.93 4.48
C MET A 113 8.17 -5.01 4.63
N ARG A 114 8.71 -5.13 5.85
CA ARG A 114 9.66 -6.18 6.24
C ARG A 114 8.90 -7.35 6.86
N VAL A 115 8.53 -8.34 6.05
CA VAL A 115 7.81 -9.54 6.46
C VAL A 115 8.52 -10.71 5.79
N GLN A 116 8.70 -11.82 6.51
CA GLN A 116 9.32 -13.03 5.96
C GLN A 116 8.38 -13.68 4.95
N ILE A 117 8.91 -14.03 3.78
CA ILE A 117 8.16 -14.74 2.75
C ILE A 117 7.76 -16.10 3.30
N SER A 118 6.49 -16.45 3.21
CA SER A 118 6.00 -17.77 3.62
C SER A 118 5.83 -18.70 2.42
N GLU A 119 6.31 -19.93 2.51
CA GLU A 119 6.03 -20.99 1.54
C GLU A 119 4.54 -21.38 1.55
N SER A 120 3.86 -21.25 2.69
CA SER A 120 2.43 -21.59 2.82
C SER A 120 1.51 -20.65 2.06
N LEU A 121 1.97 -19.42 1.81
CA LEU A 121 1.20 -18.38 1.11
C LEU A 121 1.55 -18.33 -0.39
N SER A 122 1.98 -19.47 -0.95
CA SER A 122 2.30 -19.59 -2.38
C SER A 122 1.12 -19.14 -3.24
N GLU A 123 1.43 -18.36 -4.27
CA GLU A 123 0.47 -18.00 -5.31
C GLU A 123 -0.20 -19.28 -5.81
N ALA A 124 -1.52 -19.38 -5.62
CA ALA A 124 -2.29 -20.35 -6.38
C ALA A 124 -2.09 -19.98 -7.85
N ALA A 125 -1.51 -20.91 -8.60
CA ALA A 125 -1.19 -20.81 -10.02
C ALA A 125 -2.38 -20.37 -10.87
#